data_AF-A0A2E2N5Z5-F1
#
_entry.id   AF-A0A2E2N5Z5-F1
#
_cell.length_a   1.000
_cell.length_b   1.000
_cell.length_c   1.000
_cell.angle_alpha   90.00
_cell.angle_beta   90.00
_cell.angle_gamma   90.00
#
_symmetry.space_group_name_H-M   'P 1'
#
loop_
_entity.id
_entity.type
_entity.pdbx_description
1 polymer ?
#
loop_
_entity_poly.entity_id
_entity_poly.type
_entity_poly.pdbx_seq_one_letter_code
_entity_poly.pdbx_strand_id
1 'polypeptide(L)'
;MSRPRRRHRGIWSLKRGLIPLVGRAAAVVALLILLAWGVGRVANDRWYWSQFLWWIPTGLVALVAWSCWTISIIAERLGSRMAGARARPLVLIGAALATAWFVASLRPLNLLKERADGPVRIVYWNAAWSTPTDITEVFEPLDADIIILANPHPGESTREVDAWLVDLERRFRLGSPLQSERSHRARVRKISVVSRWPVALRDEVAIEPPPTAWSRSTLAKLQTGLGYLEINVPTTDEPEETTPLRVVVVDLPSDPLLARRDVIAEAHDMIGDAGWTSPDVVLGDFNTPRGSASLTPLKHDRSETFAAVGAGFGATWPRPIEQLSIDLAFVGNAWRPTRHRTVDTGVGLHRALVIDIAAKPGISPVSEEQPADDADAPLDEPVRP
;
A
#
# COMPACT_ATOMS: atom_id res chain seq x y z
N MET A 1 -7.69 -38.80 70.17
CA MET A 1 -6.56 -38.95 69.23
C MET A 1 -6.91 -38.32 67.88
N SER A 2 -6.50 -37.07 67.65
CA SER A 2 -6.71 -36.36 66.38
C SER A 2 -5.49 -36.54 65.46
N ARG A 3 -5.67 -37.16 64.29
CA ARG A 3 -4.60 -37.32 63.29
C ARG A 3 -4.09 -35.95 62.82
N PRO A 4 -2.77 -35.72 62.74
CA PRO A 4 -2.22 -34.47 62.24
C PRO A 4 -2.58 -34.31 60.76
N ARG A 5 -3.33 -33.24 60.43
CA ARG A 5 -3.61 -32.84 59.05
C ARG A 5 -2.27 -32.57 58.35
N ARG A 6 -1.84 -33.48 57.46
CA ARG A 6 -0.77 -33.24 56.48
C ARG A 6 -1.19 -32.05 55.62
N ARG A 7 -0.82 -30.84 56.02
CA ARG A 7 -1.03 -29.63 55.22
C ARG A 7 -0.29 -29.81 53.90
N HIS A 8 -1.02 -29.71 52.78
CA HIS A 8 -0.51 -29.71 51.41
C HIS A 8 0.51 -28.57 51.20
N ARG A 9 1.76 -28.75 51.64
CA ARG A 9 2.85 -27.78 51.46
C ARG A 9 3.42 -27.78 50.04
N GLY A 10 3.22 -28.85 49.25
CA GLY A 10 3.83 -29.01 47.93
C GLY A 10 3.32 -28.06 46.84
N ILE A 11 2.01 -27.82 46.77
CA ILE A 11 1.42 -27.00 45.69
C ILE A 11 1.73 -25.50 45.89
N TRP A 12 1.95 -25.06 47.13
CA TRP A 12 2.22 -23.67 47.46
C TRP A 12 3.67 -23.23 47.20
N SER A 13 4.64 -24.15 47.19
CA SER A 13 6.05 -23.80 46.94
C SER A 13 6.33 -23.56 45.46
N LEU A 14 5.75 -24.38 44.56
CA LEU A 14 5.92 -24.20 43.10
C LEU A 14 5.37 -22.85 42.62
N LYS A 15 4.22 -22.43 43.13
CA LYS A 15 3.57 -21.15 42.75
C LYS A 15 4.42 -19.92 43.06
N ARG A 16 5.26 -19.97 44.10
CA ARG A 16 6.09 -18.82 44.53
C ARG A 16 7.28 -18.55 43.61
N GLY A 17 7.76 -19.55 42.87
CA GLY A 17 8.88 -19.39 41.94
C GLY A 17 8.45 -19.06 40.51
N LEU A 18 7.40 -19.74 40.02
CA LEU A 18 7.01 -19.66 38.61
C LEU A 18 6.33 -18.33 38.25
N ILE A 19 5.42 -17.83 39.10
CA ILE A 19 4.66 -16.60 38.80
C ILE A 19 5.58 -15.38 38.62
N PRO A 20 6.56 -15.11 39.51
CA PRO A 20 7.55 -14.06 39.31
C PRO A 20 8.44 -14.23 38.06
N LEU A 21 8.67 -15.46 37.62
CA LEU A 21 9.42 -15.73 36.39
C LEU A 21 8.60 -15.34 35.16
N VAL A 22 7.31 -15.71 35.12
CA VAL A 22 6.38 -15.33 34.04
C VAL A 22 6.27 -13.82 33.91
N GLY A 23 6.11 -13.08 35.01
CA GLY A 23 6.01 -11.62 34.97
C GLY A 23 7.28 -10.91 34.47
N ARG A 24 8.47 -11.48 34.73
CA ARG A 24 9.74 -10.99 34.19
C ARG A 24 9.89 -11.34 32.72
N ALA A 25 9.59 -12.59 32.34
CA ALA A 25 9.66 -13.03 30.96
C ALA A 25 8.75 -12.18 30.06
N ALA A 26 7.50 -11.92 30.49
CA ALA A 26 6.57 -11.05 29.77
C ALA A 26 7.14 -9.64 29.56
N ALA A 27 7.69 -9.01 30.61
CA ALA A 27 8.29 -7.68 30.49
C ALA A 27 9.51 -7.66 29.55
N VAL A 28 10.36 -8.69 29.60
CA VAL A 28 11.52 -8.83 28.70
C VAL A 28 11.07 -8.99 27.25
N VAL A 29 10.09 -9.86 26.97
CA VAL A 29 9.52 -10.04 25.63
C VAL A 29 8.96 -8.73 25.10
N ALA A 30 8.21 -7.98 25.90
CA ALA A 30 7.69 -6.68 25.50
C ALA A 30 8.80 -5.68 25.14
N LEU A 31 9.85 -5.60 25.95
CA LEU A 31 11.00 -4.73 25.68
C LEU A 31 11.72 -5.11 24.39
N LEU A 32 11.92 -6.41 24.14
CA LEU A 32 12.58 -6.88 22.91
C LEU A 32 11.76 -6.54 21.66
N ILE A 33 10.43 -6.71 21.71
CA ILE A 33 9.55 -6.37 20.59
C ILE A 33 9.50 -4.85 20.37
N LEU A 34 9.40 -4.06 21.44
CA LEU A 34 9.42 -2.60 21.37
C LEU A 34 10.76 -2.07 20.84
N LEU A 35 11.88 -2.69 21.23
CA LEU A 35 13.20 -2.36 20.73
C LEU A 35 13.31 -2.69 19.24
N ALA A 36 12.90 -3.89 18.82
CA ALA A 36 12.90 -4.30 17.42
C ALA A 36 12.04 -3.36 16.56
N TRP A 37 10.83 -3.02 17.03
CA TRP A 37 9.97 -2.04 16.38
C TRP A 37 10.61 -0.65 16.32
N GLY A 38 11.19 -0.16 17.41
CA GLY A 38 11.86 1.14 17.46
C GLY A 38 13.04 1.22 16.49
N VAL A 39 13.87 0.17 16.43
CA VAL A 39 14.94 0.04 15.43
C VAL A 39 14.35 0.06 14.02
N GLY A 40 13.26 -0.68 13.77
CA GLY A 40 12.55 -0.64 12.49
C GLY A 40 12.06 0.76 12.11
N ARG A 41 11.52 1.55 13.06
CA ARG A 41 11.05 2.92 12.80
C ARG A 41 12.19 3.89 12.48
N VAL A 42 13.36 3.72 13.09
CA VAL A 42 14.53 4.57 12.87
C VAL A 42 15.29 4.18 11.60
N ALA A 43 15.53 2.88 11.41
CA ALA A 43 16.26 2.36 10.27
C ALA A 43 15.41 2.34 8.99
N ASN A 44 14.09 2.19 9.14
CA ASN A 44 13.15 1.96 8.05
C ASN A 44 13.59 0.72 7.23
N ASP A 45 13.36 0.67 5.93
CA ASP A 45 13.83 -0.39 5.03
C ASP A 45 15.05 0.04 4.18
N ARG A 46 15.89 0.95 4.70
CA ARG A 46 17.12 1.42 4.03
C ARG A 46 18.13 0.30 3.79
N TRP A 47 18.15 -0.68 4.69
CA TRP A 47 18.96 -1.89 4.59
C TRP A 47 18.08 -3.13 4.52
N TYR A 48 18.58 -4.18 3.85
CA TYR A 48 17.86 -5.44 3.69
C TYR A 48 17.36 -6.03 5.02
N TRP A 49 18.22 -6.12 6.05
CA TRP A 49 17.82 -6.65 7.36
C TRP A 49 16.76 -5.81 8.06
N SER A 50 16.75 -4.50 7.83
CA SER A 50 15.85 -3.57 8.52
C SER A 50 14.43 -3.60 7.96
N GLN A 51 14.22 -4.08 6.72
CA GLN A 51 12.90 -4.18 6.11
C GLN A 51 11.96 -5.04 6.95
N PHE A 52 12.44 -6.17 7.47
CA PHE A 52 11.65 -7.09 8.28
C PHE A 52 11.21 -6.46 9.61
N LEU A 53 12.01 -5.54 10.17
CA LEU A 53 11.65 -4.80 11.37
C LEU A 53 10.65 -3.68 11.08
N TRP A 54 10.81 -3.00 9.95
CA TRP A 54 9.87 -1.96 9.50
C TRP A 54 8.47 -2.52 9.23
N TRP A 55 8.39 -3.74 8.71
CA TRP A 55 7.12 -4.40 8.37
C TRP A 55 6.34 -4.93 9.58
N ILE A 56 6.89 -4.88 10.79
CA ILE A 56 6.15 -5.27 11.99
C ILE A 56 4.96 -4.30 12.18
N PRO A 57 3.70 -4.77 12.14
CA PRO A 57 2.54 -3.90 12.25
C PRO A 57 2.51 -3.22 13.62
N THR A 58 2.46 -1.87 13.64
CA THR A 58 2.51 -1.11 14.90
C THR A 58 1.35 -1.45 15.83
N GLY A 59 0.15 -1.72 15.29
CA GLY A 59 -1.01 -2.14 16.09
C GLY A 59 -0.74 -3.45 16.84
N LEU A 60 -0.08 -4.42 16.21
CA LEU A 60 0.30 -5.69 16.83
C LEU A 60 1.35 -5.49 17.92
N VAL A 61 2.35 -4.63 17.68
CA VAL A 61 3.36 -4.27 18.69
C VAL A 61 2.71 -3.66 19.92
N ALA A 62 1.81 -2.70 19.74
CA ALA A 62 1.08 -2.07 20.83
C ALA A 62 0.26 -3.12 21.62
N LEU A 63 -0.50 -3.97 20.92
CA LEU A 63 -1.32 -5.02 21.53
C LEU A 63 -0.46 -5.99 22.38
N VAL A 64 0.64 -6.50 21.83
CA VAL A 64 1.53 -7.42 22.53
C VAL A 64 2.21 -6.75 23.72
N ALA A 65 2.69 -5.51 23.56
CA ALA A 65 3.32 -4.77 24.64
C ALA A 65 2.36 -4.52 25.82
N TRP A 66 1.12 -4.08 25.55
CA TRP A 66 0.08 -3.91 26.57
C TRP A 66 -0.30 -5.22 27.27
N SER A 67 -0.40 -6.31 26.50
CA SER A 67 -0.71 -7.64 27.03
C SER A 67 0.38 -8.11 27.99
N CYS A 68 1.65 -8.02 27.58
CA CYS A 68 2.80 -8.39 28.39
C CYS A 68 2.96 -7.51 29.64
N TRP A 69 2.72 -6.20 29.52
CA TRP A 69 2.71 -5.29 30.67
C TRP A 69 1.64 -5.68 31.70
N THR A 70 0.43 -5.99 31.24
CA THR A 70 -0.69 -6.41 32.08
C THR A 70 -0.40 -7.74 32.78
N ILE A 71 0.11 -8.74 32.05
CA ILE A 71 0.55 -10.02 32.61
C ILE A 71 1.61 -9.80 33.69
N SER A 72 2.56 -8.89 33.45
CA SER A 72 3.61 -8.57 34.42
C SER A 72 3.04 -7.98 35.72
N ILE A 73 2.00 -7.14 35.66
CA ILE A 73 1.32 -6.59 36.84
C ILE A 73 0.56 -7.68 37.61
N ILE A 74 -0.23 -8.49 36.88
CA ILE A 74 -1.01 -9.57 37.50
C ILE A 74 -0.08 -10.58 38.19
N ALA A 75 1.02 -10.94 37.56
CA ALA A 75 2.01 -11.86 38.13
C ALA A 75 2.63 -11.34 39.44
N GLU A 76 2.92 -10.04 39.55
CA GLU A 76 3.39 -9.47 40.83
C GLU A 76 2.29 -9.39 41.87
N ARG A 77 1.04 -9.06 41.51
CA ARG A 77 -0.05 -9.07 42.50
C ARG A 77 -0.28 -10.47 43.09
N LEU A 78 -0.07 -11.52 42.28
CA LEU A 78 -0.20 -12.91 42.70
C LEU A 78 1.08 -13.47 43.35
N GLY A 79 2.22 -12.81 43.19
CA GLY A 79 3.52 -13.23 43.69
C GLY A 79 4.03 -12.32 44.82
N SER A 80 4.59 -12.86 45.89
CA SER A 80 5.05 -12.04 47.03
C SER A 80 6.37 -11.28 46.76
N ARG A 81 6.75 -10.98 45.50
CA ARG A 81 8.04 -10.35 45.15
C ARG A 81 7.87 -9.39 43.96
N MET A 82 8.60 -8.27 44.02
CA MET A 82 8.68 -7.20 43.00
C MET A 82 9.38 -7.64 41.69
N ALA A 83 8.95 -8.74 41.10
CA ALA A 83 9.57 -9.28 39.91
C ALA A 83 9.14 -8.50 38.66
N GLY A 84 10.09 -7.79 38.05
CA GLY A 84 9.86 -7.01 36.82
C GLY A 84 9.55 -5.54 37.03
N ALA A 85 9.42 -5.07 38.28
CA ALA A 85 9.05 -3.68 38.61
C ALA A 85 9.93 -2.62 37.93
N ARG A 86 11.23 -2.90 37.73
CA ARG A 86 12.16 -1.98 37.05
C ARG A 86 11.92 -1.84 35.54
N ALA A 87 11.45 -2.88 34.88
CA ALA A 87 11.23 -2.89 33.42
C ALA A 87 9.88 -2.29 33.02
N ARG A 88 8.88 -2.33 33.91
CA ARG A 88 7.51 -1.92 33.58
C ARG A 88 7.34 -0.46 33.15
N PRO A 89 8.03 0.53 33.75
CA PRO A 89 7.93 1.91 33.28
C PRO A 89 8.39 2.03 31.82
N LEU A 90 9.47 1.35 31.44
CA LEU A 90 9.97 1.34 30.05
C LEU A 90 8.99 0.67 29.09
N VAL A 91 8.42 -0.48 29.49
CA VAL A 91 7.39 -1.16 28.68
C VAL A 91 6.16 -0.26 28.51
N LEU A 92 5.71 0.40 29.57
CA LEU A 92 4.57 1.31 29.54
C LEU A 92 4.82 2.48 28.57
N ILE A 93 5.99 3.13 28.68
CA ILE A 93 6.36 4.23 27.79
C ILE A 93 6.41 3.75 26.34
N GLY A 94 7.07 2.62 26.06
CA GLY A 94 7.16 2.07 24.72
C GLY A 94 5.79 1.67 24.14
N ALA A 95 4.92 1.04 24.94
CA ALA A 95 3.56 0.68 24.53
C ALA A 95 2.71 1.93 24.23
N ALA A 96 2.84 2.98 25.06
CA ALA A 96 2.17 4.26 24.84
C ALA A 96 2.65 4.94 23.55
N LEU A 97 3.96 4.96 23.29
CA LEU A 97 4.53 5.51 22.07
C LEU A 97 4.07 4.74 20.82
N ALA A 98 4.08 3.40 20.87
CA ALA A 98 3.58 2.57 19.77
C ALA A 98 2.08 2.82 19.51
N THR A 99 1.28 2.98 20.58
CA THR A 99 -0.15 3.31 20.48
C THR A 99 -0.35 4.70 19.86
N ALA A 100 0.37 5.70 20.34
CA ALA A 100 0.30 7.06 19.81
C ALA A 100 0.70 7.10 18.33
N TRP A 101 1.77 6.38 17.95
CA TRP A 101 2.17 6.24 16.56
C TRP A 101 1.08 5.57 15.71
N PHE A 102 0.49 4.49 16.19
CA PHE A 102 -0.60 3.80 15.51
C PHE A 102 -1.79 4.74 15.28
N VAL A 103 -2.26 5.44 16.31
CA VAL A 103 -3.36 6.41 16.20
C VAL A 103 -3.02 7.54 15.23
N ALA A 104 -1.80 8.09 15.29
CA ALA A 104 -1.34 9.11 14.36
C ALA A 104 -1.33 8.60 12.90
N SER A 105 -0.99 7.32 12.70
CA SER A 105 -0.98 6.69 11.38
C SER A 105 -2.38 6.53 10.76
N LEU A 106 -3.44 6.60 11.56
CA LEU A 106 -4.84 6.64 11.10
C LEU A 106 -5.24 8.03 10.58
N ARG A 107 -4.41 9.06 10.79
CA ARG A 107 -4.61 10.43 10.28
C ARG A 107 -6.05 10.97 10.48
N PRO A 108 -6.62 10.92 11.70
CA PRO A 108 -8.01 11.32 11.92
C PRO A 108 -8.29 12.78 11.52
N LEU A 109 -7.27 13.65 11.59
CA LEU A 109 -7.40 15.06 11.18
C LEU A 109 -7.68 15.23 9.67
N ASN A 110 -7.34 14.25 8.83
CA ASN A 110 -7.68 14.29 7.42
C ASN A 110 -9.19 14.15 7.17
N LEU A 111 -9.98 13.70 8.16
CA LEU A 111 -11.46 13.70 8.07
C LEU A 111 -12.05 15.11 7.98
N LEU A 112 -11.29 16.13 8.40
CA LEU A 112 -11.70 17.54 8.38
C LEU A 112 -11.32 18.24 7.07
N LYS A 113 -10.59 17.58 6.16
CA LYS A 113 -10.18 18.19 4.90
C LYS A 113 -11.35 18.29 3.95
N GLU A 114 -11.45 19.46 3.30
CA GLU A 114 -12.44 19.70 2.25
C GLU A 114 -12.21 18.76 1.07
N ARG A 115 -13.33 18.35 0.46
CA ARG A 115 -13.34 17.52 -0.75
C ARG A 115 -13.50 18.45 -1.94
N ALA A 116 -12.86 18.13 -3.05
CA ALA A 116 -13.14 18.85 -4.29
C ALA A 116 -14.48 18.39 -4.87
N ASP A 117 -15.16 19.30 -5.54
CA ASP A 117 -16.29 18.99 -6.39
C ASP A 117 -15.79 18.38 -7.71
N GLY A 118 -16.56 17.44 -8.28
CA GLY A 118 -16.24 16.77 -9.54
C GLY A 118 -14.87 16.07 -9.65
N PRO A 119 -14.37 15.34 -8.62
CA PRO A 119 -13.08 14.67 -8.74
C PRO A 119 -13.16 13.47 -9.69
N VAL A 120 -12.05 13.14 -10.32
CA VAL A 120 -11.86 11.85 -10.99
C VAL A 120 -11.65 10.77 -9.92
N ARG A 121 -12.56 9.81 -9.84
CA ARG A 121 -12.45 8.66 -8.94
C ARG A 121 -11.78 7.48 -9.62
N ILE A 122 -10.63 7.10 -9.08
CA ILE A 122 -9.89 5.91 -9.46
C ILE A 122 -10.09 4.85 -8.37
N VAL A 123 -10.53 3.65 -8.78
CA VAL A 123 -10.57 2.48 -7.92
C VAL A 123 -9.56 1.45 -8.42
N TYR A 124 -8.60 1.12 -7.56
CA TYR A 124 -7.63 0.07 -7.80
C TYR A 124 -7.88 -1.11 -6.89
N TRP A 125 -7.81 -2.33 -7.42
CA TRP A 125 -7.90 -3.53 -6.61
C TRP A 125 -7.02 -4.65 -7.17
N ASN A 126 -6.10 -5.14 -6.33
CA ASN A 126 -5.47 -6.43 -6.55
C ASN A 126 -6.45 -7.53 -6.12
N ALA A 127 -7.14 -8.13 -7.09
CA ALA A 127 -8.14 -9.16 -6.86
C ALA A 127 -7.56 -10.40 -6.16
N ALA A 128 -6.27 -10.67 -6.38
CA ALA A 128 -5.54 -11.82 -5.86
C ALA A 128 -6.43 -13.08 -5.86
N TRP A 129 -6.83 -13.50 -7.06
CA TRP A 129 -7.60 -14.74 -7.30
C TRP A 129 -9.10 -14.71 -6.94
N SER A 130 -9.75 -13.54 -6.87
CA SER A 130 -11.21 -13.44 -6.75
C SER A 130 -11.96 -13.85 -8.03
N THR A 131 -13.24 -14.22 -7.89
CA THR A 131 -14.10 -14.64 -9.01
C THR A 131 -14.97 -13.50 -9.56
N PRO A 132 -15.47 -13.57 -10.80
CA PRO A 132 -16.05 -12.41 -11.48
C PRO A 132 -17.40 -11.96 -10.96
N THR A 133 -18.20 -12.86 -10.38
CA THR A 133 -19.45 -12.49 -9.68
C THR A 133 -19.17 -11.53 -8.53
N ASP A 134 -18.06 -11.74 -7.82
CA ASP A 134 -17.67 -10.91 -6.69
C ASP A 134 -17.25 -9.50 -7.14
N ILE A 135 -16.71 -9.38 -8.35
CA ILE A 135 -16.16 -8.13 -8.88
C ILE A 135 -17.27 -7.10 -9.11
N THR A 136 -18.41 -7.50 -9.67
CA THR A 136 -19.51 -6.56 -10.01
C THR A 136 -20.07 -5.90 -8.75
N GLU A 137 -20.38 -6.71 -7.74
CA GLU A 137 -20.96 -6.25 -6.48
C GLU A 137 -20.01 -5.32 -5.71
N VAL A 138 -18.70 -5.48 -5.90
CA VAL A 138 -17.68 -4.64 -5.29
C VAL A 138 -17.60 -3.27 -5.93
N PHE A 139 -17.61 -3.18 -7.26
CA PHE A 139 -17.32 -1.92 -7.96
C PHE A 139 -18.53 -1.02 -8.17
N GLU A 140 -19.73 -1.60 -8.34
CA GLU A 140 -20.95 -0.82 -8.60
C GLU A 140 -21.25 0.23 -7.51
N PRO A 141 -21.15 -0.09 -6.19
CA PRO A 141 -21.38 0.89 -5.13
C PRO A 141 -20.27 1.95 -5.01
N LEU A 142 -19.14 1.79 -5.69
CA LEU A 142 -18.00 2.71 -5.58
C LEU A 142 -18.10 3.90 -6.52
N ASP A 143 -18.95 3.82 -7.56
CA ASP A 143 -19.14 4.86 -8.58
C ASP A 143 -17.81 5.39 -9.10
N ALA A 144 -16.99 4.46 -9.60
CA ALA A 144 -15.66 4.76 -10.12
C ALA A 144 -15.75 5.37 -11.53
N ASP A 145 -14.88 6.34 -11.81
CA ASP A 145 -14.66 6.78 -13.19
C ASP A 145 -13.64 5.90 -13.89
N ILE A 146 -12.62 5.45 -13.16
CA ILE A 146 -11.57 4.56 -13.66
C ILE A 146 -11.44 3.37 -12.70
N ILE A 147 -11.58 2.17 -13.23
CA ILE A 147 -11.42 0.91 -12.51
C ILE A 147 -10.17 0.22 -13.02
N ILE A 148 -9.28 -0.15 -12.11
CA ILE A 148 -8.02 -0.85 -12.38
C ILE A 148 -8.02 -2.13 -11.54
N LEU A 149 -8.06 -3.27 -12.22
CA LEU A 149 -8.12 -4.60 -11.62
C LEU A 149 -6.82 -5.34 -11.90
N ALA A 150 -6.04 -5.63 -10.87
CA ALA A 150 -4.79 -6.39 -10.98
C ALA A 150 -4.98 -7.85 -10.52
N ASN A 151 -4.25 -8.77 -11.16
CA ASN A 151 -4.22 -10.20 -10.84
C ASN A 151 -5.60 -10.86 -10.66
N PRO A 152 -6.53 -10.71 -11.62
CA PRO A 152 -7.72 -11.57 -11.65
C PRO A 152 -7.28 -13.04 -11.80
N HIS A 153 -8.07 -13.98 -11.28
CA HIS A 153 -7.76 -15.40 -11.34
C HIS A 153 -7.45 -15.81 -12.81
N PRO A 154 -6.37 -16.56 -13.09
CA PRO A 154 -6.12 -17.13 -14.41
C PRO A 154 -7.03 -18.36 -14.62
N GLY A 155 -7.92 -18.32 -15.62
CA GLY A 155 -8.89 -19.42 -15.89
C GLY A 155 -10.12 -19.00 -16.67
N GLU A 156 -11.24 -19.74 -16.50
CA GLU A 156 -12.59 -19.40 -17.00
C GLU A 156 -13.01 -17.96 -16.62
N SER A 157 -12.51 -17.51 -15.46
CA SER A 157 -12.53 -16.14 -14.97
C SER A 157 -12.00 -15.10 -15.95
N THR A 158 -11.11 -15.44 -16.89
CA THR A 158 -10.61 -14.45 -17.86
C THR A 158 -11.70 -14.03 -18.84
N ARG A 159 -12.50 -14.99 -19.33
CA ARG A 159 -13.61 -14.71 -20.26
C ARG A 159 -14.74 -14.00 -19.54
N GLU A 160 -15.02 -14.40 -18.31
CA GLU A 160 -16.05 -13.78 -17.47
C GLU A 160 -15.65 -12.37 -17.03
N VAL A 161 -14.39 -12.15 -16.62
CA VAL A 161 -13.84 -10.81 -16.39
C VAL A 161 -13.92 -10.01 -17.68
N ASP A 162 -13.49 -10.55 -18.82
CA ASP A 162 -13.57 -9.83 -20.10
C ASP A 162 -15.02 -9.47 -20.47
N ALA A 163 -15.99 -10.37 -20.25
CA ALA A 163 -17.41 -10.14 -20.47
C ALA A 163 -17.97 -9.07 -19.52
N TRP A 164 -17.60 -9.12 -18.24
CA TRP A 164 -17.94 -8.10 -17.26
C TRP A 164 -17.35 -6.74 -17.62
N LEU A 165 -16.08 -6.69 -18.04
CA LEU A 165 -15.44 -5.45 -18.49
C LEU A 165 -16.15 -4.87 -19.73
N VAL A 166 -16.64 -5.72 -20.66
CA VAL A 166 -17.44 -5.27 -21.81
C VAL A 166 -18.79 -4.69 -21.37
N ASP A 167 -19.47 -5.33 -20.43
CA ASP A 167 -20.73 -4.83 -19.88
C ASP A 167 -20.53 -3.49 -19.15
N LEU A 168 -19.50 -3.41 -18.32
CA LEU A 168 -19.14 -2.20 -17.59
C LEU A 168 -18.77 -1.06 -18.55
N GLU A 169 -17.95 -1.34 -19.58
CA GLU A 169 -17.65 -0.40 -20.65
C GLU A 169 -18.91 0.10 -21.34
N ARG A 170 -19.86 -0.79 -21.66
CA ARG A 170 -21.14 -0.40 -22.27
C ARG A 170 -21.93 0.55 -21.38
N ARG A 171 -21.99 0.28 -20.08
CA ARG A 171 -22.65 1.17 -19.10
C ARG A 171 -21.96 2.53 -19.00
N PHE A 172 -20.63 2.54 -18.97
CA PHE A 172 -19.85 3.77 -18.98
C PHE A 172 -20.05 4.60 -20.25
N ARG A 173 -20.08 3.96 -21.42
CA ARG A 173 -20.36 4.63 -22.70
C ARG A 173 -21.76 5.25 -22.73
N LEU A 174 -22.77 4.55 -22.20
CA LEU A 174 -24.15 5.08 -22.15
C LEU A 174 -24.28 6.32 -21.26
N GLY A 175 -23.40 6.48 -20.25
CA GLY A 175 -23.36 7.65 -19.39
C GLY A 175 -22.33 8.72 -19.78
N SER A 176 -21.46 8.44 -20.76
CA SER A 176 -20.38 9.35 -21.13
C SER A 176 -20.86 10.39 -22.14
N PRO A 177 -20.60 11.69 -21.92
CA PRO A 177 -20.90 12.73 -22.91
C PRO A 177 -20.03 12.61 -24.16
N LEU A 178 -18.89 11.92 -24.08
CA LEU A 178 -17.95 11.73 -25.17
C LEU A 178 -18.20 10.39 -25.87
N GLN A 179 -19.02 10.42 -26.93
CA GLN A 179 -19.17 9.27 -27.83
C GLN A 179 -17.97 9.18 -28.77
N SER A 180 -16.90 8.50 -28.33
CA SER A 180 -15.74 8.22 -29.18
C SER A 180 -15.75 6.77 -29.68
N GLU A 181 -15.19 6.53 -30.87
CA GLU A 181 -14.94 5.16 -31.38
C GLU A 181 -13.81 4.45 -30.63
N ARG A 182 -13.01 5.17 -29.84
CA ARG A 182 -11.86 4.60 -29.11
C ARG A 182 -12.34 3.69 -27.97
N SER A 183 -11.48 2.75 -27.61
CA SER A 183 -11.75 1.81 -26.52
C SER A 183 -11.77 2.53 -25.17
N HIS A 184 -12.76 2.25 -24.34
CA HIS A 184 -12.81 2.68 -22.94
C HIS A 184 -12.18 1.64 -22.00
N ARG A 185 -11.63 0.58 -22.60
CA ARG A 185 -11.00 -0.55 -21.92
C ARG A 185 -9.57 -0.73 -22.41
N ALA A 186 -8.68 -1.05 -21.48
CA ALA A 186 -7.33 -1.50 -21.79
C ALA A 186 -7.01 -2.75 -20.97
N ARG A 187 -6.10 -3.56 -21.50
CA ARG A 187 -5.49 -4.67 -20.77
C ARG A 187 -3.99 -4.56 -20.96
N VAL A 188 -3.29 -4.60 -19.84
CA VAL A 188 -1.84 -4.48 -19.76
C VAL A 188 -1.36 -5.63 -18.88
N ARG A 189 -0.82 -6.68 -19.49
CA ARG A 189 -0.56 -7.98 -18.83
C ARG A 189 -1.80 -8.52 -18.07
N LYS A 190 -1.70 -8.58 -16.73
CA LYS A 190 -2.74 -9.01 -15.78
C LYS A 190 -3.52 -7.85 -15.16
N ILE A 191 -3.32 -6.65 -15.68
CA ILE A 191 -4.03 -5.46 -15.26
C ILE A 191 -5.11 -5.20 -16.30
N SER A 192 -6.35 -5.21 -15.86
CA SER A 192 -7.51 -4.82 -16.64
C SER A 192 -7.98 -3.44 -16.22
N VAL A 193 -8.24 -2.59 -17.20
CA VAL A 193 -8.64 -1.19 -16.97
C VAL A 193 -9.95 -0.94 -17.70
N VAL A 194 -10.89 -0.31 -17.00
CA VAL A 194 -12.09 0.28 -17.60
C VAL A 194 -12.19 1.73 -17.15
N SER A 195 -12.49 2.61 -18.09
CA SER A 195 -12.57 4.04 -17.86
C SER A 195 -13.86 4.60 -18.44
N ARG A 196 -14.47 5.56 -17.75
CA ARG A 196 -15.61 6.35 -18.24
C ARG A 196 -15.25 7.14 -19.50
N TRP A 197 -13.95 7.37 -19.70
CA TRP A 197 -13.39 8.10 -20.84
C TRP A 197 -12.44 7.25 -21.69
N PRO A 198 -12.20 7.63 -22.94
CA PRO A 198 -11.39 6.85 -23.86
C PRO A 198 -9.94 6.68 -23.38
N VAL A 199 -9.41 5.46 -23.53
CA VAL A 199 -7.99 5.17 -23.33
C VAL A 199 -7.26 5.48 -24.64
N ALA A 200 -6.44 6.52 -24.64
CA ALA A 200 -5.74 7.03 -25.82
C ALA A 200 -4.48 6.21 -26.14
N LEU A 201 -3.72 5.85 -25.11
CA LEU A 201 -2.47 5.09 -25.23
C LEU A 201 -2.39 4.01 -24.15
N ARG A 202 -1.75 2.90 -24.48
CA ARG A 202 -1.37 1.86 -23.52
C ARG A 202 0.00 1.30 -23.89
N ASP A 203 0.81 1.03 -22.88
CA ASP A 203 2.10 0.39 -23.05
C ASP A 203 2.46 -0.45 -21.81
N GLU A 204 3.44 -1.34 -21.92
CA GLU A 204 3.76 -2.28 -20.85
C GLU A 204 5.23 -2.65 -20.78
N VAL A 205 5.74 -2.75 -19.55
CA VAL A 205 7.13 -3.15 -19.30
C VAL A 205 7.14 -4.28 -18.26
N ALA A 206 7.85 -5.35 -18.59
CA ALA A 206 7.97 -6.53 -17.74
C ALA A 206 9.13 -6.37 -16.75
N ILE A 207 8.87 -6.48 -15.44
CA ILE A 207 9.93 -6.54 -14.44
C ILE A 207 10.35 -8.00 -14.29
N GLU A 208 11.62 -8.30 -14.57
CA GLU A 208 12.21 -9.63 -14.35
C GLU A 208 12.90 -9.68 -12.99
N PRO A 209 12.27 -10.25 -11.95
CA PRO A 209 12.92 -10.32 -10.65
C PRO A 209 14.19 -11.17 -10.72
N PRO A 210 15.23 -10.84 -9.93
CA PRO A 210 16.42 -11.66 -9.87
C PRO A 210 16.07 -13.11 -9.49
N PRO A 211 16.84 -14.10 -9.99
CA PRO A 211 16.56 -15.50 -9.71
C PRO A 211 16.79 -15.83 -8.22
N THR A 212 15.71 -15.98 -7.45
CA THR A 212 15.67 -16.49 -6.07
C THR A 212 15.10 -17.91 -6.06
N ALA A 213 15.22 -18.61 -4.92
CA ALA A 213 14.55 -19.90 -4.74
C ALA A 213 13.01 -19.80 -4.95
N TRP A 214 12.41 -18.64 -4.67
CA TRP A 214 10.98 -18.41 -4.85
C TRP A 214 10.62 -18.01 -6.29
N SER A 215 11.45 -17.20 -6.95
CA SER A 215 11.20 -16.75 -8.34
C SER A 215 11.44 -17.84 -9.40
N ARG A 216 11.95 -19.02 -9.00
CA ARG A 216 11.98 -20.21 -9.85
C ARG A 216 10.59 -20.81 -10.13
N SER A 217 9.56 -20.44 -9.36
CA SER A 217 8.19 -20.81 -9.72
C SER A 217 7.75 -20.01 -10.95
N THR A 218 7.32 -20.69 -12.01
CA THR A 218 6.83 -20.06 -13.26
C THR A 218 5.73 -19.03 -12.99
N LEU A 219 4.95 -19.23 -11.91
CA LEU A 219 3.90 -18.32 -11.49
C LEU A 219 4.42 -16.95 -11.03
N ALA A 220 5.56 -16.89 -10.34
CA ALA A 220 6.13 -15.63 -9.85
C ALA A 220 6.64 -14.73 -10.99
N LYS A 221 7.17 -15.31 -12.08
CA LYS A 221 7.67 -14.55 -13.25
C LYS A 221 6.56 -13.91 -14.07
N LEU A 222 5.35 -14.49 -14.04
CA LEU A 222 4.21 -14.00 -14.82
C LEU A 222 3.40 -12.92 -14.09
N GLN A 223 3.78 -12.54 -12.87
CA GLN A 223 2.96 -11.69 -12.00
C GLN A 223 3.48 -10.26 -11.84
N THR A 224 4.61 -9.91 -12.43
CA THR A 224 5.26 -8.62 -12.16
C THR A 224 5.38 -7.77 -13.41
N GLY A 225 5.19 -6.47 -13.25
CA GLY A 225 5.30 -5.52 -14.35
C GLY A 225 4.73 -4.15 -14.05
N LEU A 226 4.91 -3.28 -15.03
CA LEU A 226 4.40 -1.92 -15.08
C LEU A 226 3.46 -1.81 -16.29
N GLY A 227 2.35 -1.14 -16.10
CA GLY A 227 1.46 -0.77 -17.20
C GLY A 227 1.30 0.74 -17.28
N TYR A 228 1.47 1.30 -18.47
CA TYR A 228 1.26 2.72 -18.74
C TYR A 228 -0.05 2.92 -19.49
N LEU A 229 -0.78 3.96 -19.12
CA LEU A 229 -2.08 4.32 -19.68
C LEU A 229 -2.15 5.83 -19.85
N GLU A 230 -2.70 6.27 -20.96
CA GLU A 230 -3.13 7.66 -21.15
C GLU A 230 -4.65 7.69 -21.33
N ILE A 231 -5.34 8.40 -20.46
CA ILE A 231 -6.81 8.47 -20.43
C ILE A 231 -7.23 9.93 -20.60
N ASN A 232 -8.04 10.22 -21.61
CA ASN A 232 -8.49 11.59 -21.87
C ASN A 232 -9.64 11.96 -20.93
N VAL A 233 -9.35 12.62 -19.82
CA VAL A 233 -10.34 13.01 -18.81
C VAL A 233 -10.85 14.43 -19.08
N PRO A 234 -12.15 14.71 -18.92
CA PRO A 234 -12.70 16.06 -19.09
C PRO A 234 -12.07 17.03 -18.10
N THR A 235 -11.88 18.27 -18.52
CA THR A 235 -11.61 19.37 -17.60
C THR A 235 -12.91 19.74 -16.87
N THR A 236 -12.80 20.31 -15.67
CA THR A 236 -13.98 20.65 -14.85
C THR A 236 -14.85 21.75 -15.45
N ASP A 237 -14.27 22.58 -16.30
CA ASP A 237 -14.89 23.82 -16.75
C ASP A 237 -15.58 23.65 -18.12
N GLU A 238 -15.06 22.77 -18.99
CA GLU A 238 -15.58 22.52 -20.32
C GLU A 238 -15.55 21.01 -20.65
N PRO A 239 -16.68 20.29 -20.61
CA PRO A 239 -16.72 18.83 -20.78
C PRO A 239 -16.19 18.31 -22.13
N GLU A 240 -16.15 19.18 -23.14
CA GLU A 240 -15.62 18.88 -24.47
C GLU A 240 -14.09 18.96 -24.52
N GLU A 241 -13.47 19.74 -23.62
CA GLU A 241 -12.03 19.80 -23.46
C GLU A 241 -11.54 18.65 -22.57
N THR A 242 -10.61 17.86 -23.08
CA THR A 242 -10.01 16.76 -22.33
C THR A 242 -8.54 17.00 -22.08
N THR A 243 -8.10 16.65 -20.89
CA THR A 243 -6.69 16.55 -20.50
C THR A 243 -6.25 15.08 -20.49
N PRO A 244 -5.06 14.74 -21.00
CA PRO A 244 -4.51 13.41 -20.80
C PRO A 244 -4.14 13.19 -19.33
N LEU A 245 -4.73 12.17 -18.70
CA LEU A 245 -4.33 11.63 -17.40
C LEU A 245 -3.41 10.43 -17.63
N ARG A 246 -2.15 10.56 -17.22
CA ARG A 246 -1.12 9.53 -17.41
C ARG A 246 -0.99 8.68 -16.17
N VAL A 247 -1.32 7.40 -16.28
CA VAL A 247 -1.37 6.46 -15.16
C VAL A 247 -0.37 5.34 -15.38
N VAL A 248 0.55 5.18 -14.44
CA VAL A 248 1.38 3.97 -14.32
C VAL A 248 0.78 3.08 -13.24
N VAL A 249 0.42 1.87 -13.63
CA VAL A 249 -0.04 0.81 -12.75
C VAL A 249 1.13 -0.12 -12.43
N VAL A 250 1.34 -0.37 -11.15
CA VAL A 250 2.48 -1.12 -10.62
C VAL A 250 2.01 -2.46 -10.04
N ASP A 251 2.74 -3.53 -10.34
CA ASP A 251 2.60 -4.84 -9.70
C ASP A 251 3.99 -5.43 -9.45
N LEU A 252 4.51 -5.25 -8.24
CA LEU A 252 5.89 -5.63 -7.88
C LEU A 252 5.95 -7.05 -7.30
N PRO A 253 7.10 -7.75 -7.43
CA PRO A 253 7.29 -9.09 -6.90
C PRO A 253 6.86 -9.26 -5.43
N SER A 254 6.12 -10.30 -5.11
CA SER A 254 5.62 -10.54 -3.74
C SER A 254 6.62 -11.24 -2.80
N ASP A 255 7.81 -11.62 -3.28
CA ASP A 255 8.85 -12.30 -2.48
C ASP A 255 9.45 -11.36 -1.40
N PRO A 256 9.11 -11.49 -0.10
CA PRO A 256 9.70 -10.72 1.00
C PRO A 256 11.22 -10.85 1.17
N LEU A 257 11.88 -11.83 0.54
CA LEU A 257 13.34 -11.98 0.58
C LEU A 257 14.06 -11.13 -0.47
N LEU A 258 13.32 -10.46 -1.36
CA LEU A 258 13.89 -9.43 -2.22
C LEU A 258 14.10 -8.13 -1.42
N ALA A 259 15.20 -7.44 -1.68
CA ALA A 259 15.45 -6.12 -1.12
C ALA A 259 14.56 -5.09 -1.81
N ARG A 260 13.58 -4.52 -1.09
CA ARG A 260 12.60 -3.60 -1.70
C ARG A 260 13.18 -2.34 -2.30
N ARG A 261 14.30 -1.87 -1.76
CA ARG A 261 15.03 -0.75 -2.34
C ARG A 261 15.50 -1.04 -3.77
N ASP A 262 15.94 -2.28 -4.05
CA ASP A 262 16.50 -2.65 -5.34
C ASP A 262 15.34 -2.84 -6.34
N VAL A 263 14.27 -3.52 -5.92
CA VAL A 263 13.05 -3.72 -6.73
C VAL A 263 12.37 -2.39 -7.10
N ILE A 264 12.26 -1.45 -6.15
CA ILE A 264 11.64 -0.15 -6.43
C ILE A 264 12.55 0.75 -7.27
N ALA A 265 13.87 0.69 -7.07
CA ALA A 265 14.81 1.41 -7.92
C ALA A 265 14.71 0.94 -9.37
N GLU A 266 14.72 -0.38 -9.60
CA GLU A 266 14.52 -0.96 -10.93
C GLU A 266 13.19 -0.53 -11.56
N ALA A 267 12.08 -0.60 -10.81
CA ALA A 267 10.79 -0.15 -11.31
C ALA A 267 10.78 1.35 -11.65
N HIS A 268 11.46 2.19 -10.86
CA HIS A 268 11.58 3.62 -11.13
C HIS A 268 12.39 3.88 -12.40
N ASP A 269 13.52 3.20 -12.56
CA ASP A 269 14.40 3.37 -13.73
C ASP A 269 13.68 2.90 -15.00
N MET A 270 12.92 1.80 -14.93
CA MET A 270 12.11 1.30 -16.04
C MET A 270 11.00 2.27 -16.46
N ILE A 271 10.42 3.05 -15.55
CA ILE A 271 9.46 4.11 -15.91
C ILE A 271 10.15 5.19 -16.76
N GLY A 272 11.39 5.55 -16.44
CA GLY A 272 12.18 6.50 -17.22
C GLY A 272 12.65 5.95 -18.56
N ASP A 273 13.17 4.72 -18.56
CA ASP A 273 13.76 4.08 -19.75
C ASP A 273 12.71 3.68 -20.81
N ALA A 274 11.45 3.50 -20.41
CA ALA A 274 10.36 3.17 -21.33
C ALA A 274 10.01 4.30 -22.31
N GLY A 275 10.57 5.50 -22.13
CA GLY A 275 10.25 6.67 -22.95
C GLY A 275 8.84 7.20 -22.71
N TRP A 276 8.22 6.81 -21.60
CA TRP A 276 6.91 7.30 -21.20
C TRP A 276 7.00 8.75 -20.76
N THR A 277 5.97 9.53 -21.07
CA THR A 277 5.81 10.85 -20.46
C THR A 277 5.64 10.68 -18.94
N SER A 278 6.13 11.65 -18.17
CA SER A 278 6.07 11.61 -16.71
C SER A 278 4.64 11.32 -16.23
N PRO A 279 4.43 10.26 -15.43
CA PRO A 279 3.08 9.87 -15.02
C PRO A 279 2.51 10.82 -13.97
N ASP A 280 1.24 11.19 -14.17
CA ASP A 280 0.42 11.95 -13.22
C ASP A 280 0.03 11.12 -12.01
N VAL A 281 -0.19 9.82 -12.21
CA VAL A 281 -0.54 8.89 -11.13
C VAL A 281 0.30 7.64 -11.26
N VAL A 282 0.93 7.25 -10.16
CA VAL A 282 1.61 5.94 -10.03
C VAL A 282 0.90 5.18 -8.92
N LEU A 283 0.27 4.05 -9.23
CA LEU A 283 -0.53 3.32 -8.26
C LEU A 283 -0.47 1.82 -8.48
N GLY A 284 -0.69 1.04 -7.43
CA GLY A 284 -0.81 -0.42 -7.55
C GLY A 284 -0.24 -1.16 -6.35
N ASP A 285 0.08 -2.44 -6.54
CA ASP A 285 0.65 -3.31 -5.50
C ASP A 285 2.17 -3.23 -5.53
N PHE A 286 2.73 -2.50 -4.56
CA PHE A 286 4.18 -2.34 -4.43
C PHE A 286 4.82 -3.50 -3.64
N ASN A 287 4.01 -4.38 -3.03
CA ASN A 287 4.48 -5.37 -2.06
C ASN A 287 5.46 -4.77 -1.02
N THR A 288 5.26 -3.48 -0.69
CA THR A 288 6.16 -2.66 0.12
C THR A 288 5.33 -1.74 1.01
N PRO A 289 5.46 -1.82 2.35
CA PRO A 289 4.61 -1.03 3.24
C PRO A 289 4.78 0.49 3.09
N ARG A 290 3.65 1.18 3.16
CA ARG A 290 3.58 2.65 3.19
C ARG A 290 4.58 3.27 4.15
N GLY A 291 5.28 4.30 3.69
CA GLY A 291 6.28 5.02 4.47
C GLY A 291 7.67 4.38 4.44
N SER A 292 7.83 3.25 3.75
CA SER A 292 9.12 2.70 3.38
C SER A 292 10.03 3.76 2.76
N ALA A 293 11.32 3.71 3.11
CA ALA A 293 12.38 4.53 2.53
C ALA A 293 12.68 4.09 1.09
N SER A 294 12.52 2.81 0.77
CA SER A 294 12.64 2.28 -0.59
C SER A 294 11.69 2.96 -1.59
N LEU A 295 10.55 3.50 -1.13
CA LEU A 295 9.59 4.23 -1.96
C LEU A 295 10.01 5.68 -2.28
N THR A 296 11.18 6.15 -1.82
CA THR A 296 11.63 7.54 -2.02
C THR A 296 11.77 7.94 -3.49
N PRO A 297 12.33 7.11 -4.40
CA PRO A 297 12.45 7.47 -5.82
C PRO A 297 11.11 7.88 -6.45
N LEU A 298 10.01 7.22 -6.06
CA LEU A 298 8.66 7.49 -6.57
C LEU A 298 8.02 8.78 -6.04
N LYS A 299 8.62 9.43 -5.01
CA LYS A 299 8.05 10.61 -4.32
C LYS A 299 8.61 11.95 -4.79
N HIS A 300 9.60 11.99 -5.67
CA HIS A 300 10.36 13.21 -5.97
C HIS A 300 9.46 14.42 -6.30
N ASP A 301 8.50 14.23 -7.19
CA ASP A 301 7.52 15.21 -7.68
C ASP A 301 6.06 14.77 -7.44
N ARG A 302 5.87 13.74 -6.59
CA ARG A 302 4.57 13.13 -6.34
C ARG A 302 4.26 13.04 -4.85
N SER A 303 3.02 13.32 -4.51
CA SER A 303 2.50 13.15 -3.16
C SER A 303 1.87 11.77 -2.99
N GLU A 304 2.25 11.05 -1.93
CA GLU A 304 1.56 9.82 -1.54
C GLU A 304 0.15 10.15 -1.06
N THR A 305 -0.85 9.54 -1.68
CA THR A 305 -2.26 9.96 -1.57
C THR A 305 -2.84 9.75 -0.17
N PHE A 306 -2.54 8.64 0.51
CA PHE A 306 -3.01 8.43 1.88
C PHE A 306 -2.37 9.44 2.83
N ALA A 307 -1.09 9.74 2.65
CA ALA A 307 -0.43 10.77 3.43
C ALA A 307 -1.10 12.13 3.23
N ALA A 308 -1.38 12.49 1.98
CA ALA A 308 -2.00 13.76 1.65
C ALA A 308 -3.42 13.88 2.21
N VAL A 309 -4.29 12.88 2.01
CA VAL A 309 -5.75 13.00 2.27
C VAL A 309 -6.41 11.77 2.87
N GLY A 310 -5.67 10.68 3.09
CA GLY A 310 -6.22 9.45 3.66
C GLY A 310 -6.54 9.58 5.14
N ALA A 311 -7.63 8.93 5.56
CA ALA A 311 -8.04 8.86 6.96
C ALA A 311 -8.58 7.46 7.30
N GLY A 312 -8.41 7.06 8.56
CA GLY A 312 -8.80 5.75 9.07
C GLY A 312 -7.78 4.65 8.77
N PHE A 313 -8.25 3.43 8.60
CA PHE A 313 -7.41 2.29 8.27
C PHE A 313 -6.99 2.33 6.80
N GLY A 314 -5.68 2.44 6.57
CA GLY A 314 -5.09 2.49 5.22
C GLY A 314 -4.43 1.19 4.78
N ALA A 315 -4.49 0.14 5.60
CA ALA A 315 -3.93 -1.15 5.26
C ALA A 315 -4.83 -1.88 4.27
N THR A 316 -4.20 -2.54 3.31
CA THR A 316 -4.86 -3.24 2.22
C THR A 316 -4.67 -4.74 2.29
N TRP A 317 -3.65 -5.23 2.99
CA TRP A 317 -3.33 -6.66 3.11
C TRP A 317 -2.88 -7.08 4.53
N PRO A 318 -3.17 -8.32 4.96
CA PRO A 318 -4.20 -9.18 4.38
C PRO A 318 -5.58 -8.61 4.75
N ARG A 319 -6.51 -8.67 3.81
CA ARG A 319 -7.87 -8.10 3.92
C ARG A 319 -8.55 -8.32 5.29
N PRO A 320 -8.54 -9.53 5.91
CA PRO A 320 -9.31 -9.77 7.14
C PRO A 320 -8.82 -9.05 8.39
N ILE A 321 -7.56 -8.64 8.45
CA ILE A 321 -6.93 -8.08 9.66
C ILE A 321 -6.14 -6.78 9.42
N GLU A 322 -6.11 -6.29 8.18
CA GLU A 322 -5.70 -4.92 7.80
C GLU A 322 -4.34 -4.50 8.40
N GLN A 323 -3.28 -5.26 8.12
CA GLN A 323 -1.99 -5.04 8.78
C GLN A 323 -1.00 -4.17 7.99
N LEU A 324 -0.94 -4.36 6.67
CA LEU A 324 0.04 -3.73 5.79
C LEU A 324 -0.66 -2.95 4.69
N SER A 325 -0.18 -1.73 4.44
CA SER A 325 -0.59 -0.88 3.32
C SER A 325 0.45 -1.08 2.22
N ILE A 326 0.21 -2.03 1.32
CA ILE A 326 1.15 -2.40 0.23
C ILE A 326 0.62 -2.01 -1.14
N ASP A 327 -0.70 -1.83 -1.25
CA ASP A 327 -1.30 -1.17 -2.39
C ASP A 327 -1.26 0.34 -2.11
N LEU A 328 -0.58 1.10 -2.95
CA LEU A 328 -0.31 2.53 -2.75
C LEU A 328 -0.68 3.34 -3.99
N ALA A 329 -0.75 4.66 -3.82
CA ALA A 329 -0.85 5.58 -4.94
C ALA A 329 -0.12 6.90 -4.66
N PHE A 330 0.52 7.42 -5.70
CA PHE A 330 1.26 8.67 -5.75
C PHE A 330 0.69 9.54 -6.86
N VAL A 331 0.52 10.84 -6.59
CA VAL A 331 -0.08 11.79 -7.53
C VAL A 331 0.90 12.95 -7.77
N GLY A 332 1.19 13.20 -9.05
CA GLY A 332 2.11 14.23 -9.53
C GLY A 332 1.54 15.64 -9.48
N ASN A 333 2.34 16.61 -9.91
CA ASN A 333 2.08 18.02 -9.61
C ASN A 333 0.89 18.65 -10.34
N ALA A 334 0.50 18.16 -11.52
CA ALA A 334 -0.69 18.66 -12.22
C ALA A 334 -2.01 18.31 -11.50
N TRP A 335 -1.97 17.33 -10.61
CA TRP A 335 -3.12 16.80 -9.91
C TRP A 335 -2.95 16.94 -8.39
N ARG A 336 -4.06 16.92 -7.67
CA ARG A 336 -4.06 16.82 -6.21
C ARG A 336 -5.01 15.71 -5.77
N PRO A 337 -4.61 14.87 -4.82
CA PRO A 337 -5.55 13.94 -4.21
C PRO A 337 -6.49 14.71 -3.28
N THR A 338 -7.78 14.36 -3.33
CA THR A 338 -8.85 15.00 -2.55
C THR A 338 -9.50 14.01 -1.59
N ARG A 339 -9.39 12.70 -1.89
CA ARG A 339 -9.78 11.61 -1.01
C ARG A 339 -8.91 10.39 -1.22
N HIS A 340 -8.67 9.65 -0.13
CA HIS A 340 -8.15 8.30 -0.17
C HIS A 340 -8.86 7.48 0.91
N ARG A 341 -9.40 6.31 0.53
CA ARG A 341 -9.87 5.31 1.49
C ARG A 341 -9.60 3.90 0.98
N THR A 342 -9.55 2.95 1.91
CA THR A 342 -9.60 1.52 1.58
C THR A 342 -11.04 1.01 1.71
N VAL A 343 -11.41 0.03 0.91
CA VAL A 343 -12.72 -0.62 0.96
C VAL A 343 -12.51 -2.13 1.09
N ASP A 344 -13.11 -2.73 2.12
CA ASP A 344 -13.25 -4.17 2.17
C ASP A 344 -14.24 -4.62 1.10
N THR A 345 -13.72 -5.36 0.14
CA THR A 345 -14.47 -5.94 -0.98
C THR A 345 -15.25 -7.19 -0.55
N GLY A 346 -15.04 -7.71 0.67
CA GLY A 346 -15.61 -8.97 1.13
C GLY A 346 -14.92 -10.21 0.56
N VAL A 347 -14.16 -10.07 -0.52
CA VAL A 347 -13.53 -11.15 -1.29
C VAL A 347 -12.07 -10.86 -1.65
N GLY A 348 -11.32 -11.88 -2.06
CA GLY A 348 -9.89 -11.74 -2.34
C GLY A 348 -9.03 -11.51 -1.10
N LEU A 349 -7.73 -11.31 -1.33
CA LEU A 349 -6.73 -11.12 -0.26
C LEU A 349 -6.41 -9.66 0.04
N HIS A 350 -6.77 -8.74 -0.88
CA HIS A 350 -6.54 -7.31 -0.73
C HIS A 350 -7.86 -6.55 -0.62
N ARG A 351 -7.81 -5.40 0.03
CA ARG A 351 -8.84 -4.36 -0.04
C ARG A 351 -8.65 -3.51 -1.29
N ALA A 352 -9.72 -2.92 -1.80
CA ALA A 352 -9.64 -1.94 -2.87
C ALA A 352 -9.16 -0.58 -2.34
N LEU A 353 -8.36 0.12 -3.14
CA LEU A 353 -8.06 1.54 -2.98
C LEU A 353 -9.10 2.35 -3.73
N VAL A 354 -9.69 3.35 -3.07
CA VAL A 354 -10.55 4.36 -3.70
C VAL A 354 -9.90 5.72 -3.51
N ILE A 355 -9.51 6.34 -4.61
CA ILE A 355 -8.78 7.59 -4.65
C ILE A 355 -9.57 8.58 -5.50
N ASP A 356 -9.81 9.76 -4.95
CA ASP A 356 -10.40 10.87 -5.69
C ASP A 356 -9.28 11.88 -5.96
N ILE A 357 -9.10 12.29 -7.22
CA ILE A 357 -8.13 13.31 -7.63
C ILE A 357 -8.82 14.46 -8.37
N ALA A 358 -8.24 15.64 -8.31
CA ALA A 358 -8.70 16.80 -9.06
C ALA A 358 -7.50 17.51 -9.71
N ALA A 359 -7.71 18.08 -10.89
CA ALA A 359 -6.70 18.94 -11.51
C ALA A 359 -6.41 20.14 -10.58
N LYS A 360 -5.16 20.62 -10.57
CA LYS A 360 -4.82 21.85 -9.86
C LYS A 360 -5.17 23.05 -10.74
N PRO A 361 -5.90 24.06 -10.22
CA PRO A 361 -6.19 25.28 -10.97
C PRO A 361 -4.90 25.96 -11.44
N GLY A 362 -4.88 26.44 -12.68
CA GLY A 362 -3.78 27.23 -13.24
C GLY A 362 -2.52 26.46 -13.62
N ILE A 363 -2.48 25.14 -13.42
CA ILE A 363 -1.44 24.29 -13.99
C ILE A 363 -2.07 23.62 -15.21
N SER A 364 -1.87 24.22 -16.38
CA SER A 364 -2.21 23.51 -17.61
C SER A 364 -1.26 22.32 -17.73
N PRO A 365 -1.77 21.09 -17.84
CA PRO A 365 -0.95 19.88 -17.87
C PRO A 365 -0.08 19.74 -19.14
N VAL A 366 -0.07 20.75 -20.02
CA VAL A 366 0.37 20.63 -21.41
C VAL A 366 1.52 21.56 -21.81
N SER A 367 2.02 22.46 -20.95
CA SER A 367 3.25 23.21 -21.30
C SER A 367 4.49 22.54 -20.73
N GLU A 368 4.75 21.28 -21.11
CA GLU A 368 6.15 20.94 -21.38
C GLU A 368 6.50 21.79 -22.60
N GLU A 369 7.02 23.00 -22.36
CA GLU A 369 7.99 23.56 -23.29
C GLU A 369 9.02 22.45 -23.45
N GLN A 370 8.91 21.67 -24.53
CA GLN A 370 10.04 20.87 -25.01
C GLN A 370 11.22 21.82 -24.90
N PRO A 371 12.26 21.51 -24.11
CA PRO A 371 13.45 22.34 -24.09
C PRO A 371 13.81 22.51 -25.55
N ALA A 372 13.71 23.75 -26.04
CA ALA A 372 13.98 24.05 -27.43
C ALA A 372 15.32 23.39 -27.74
N ASP A 373 15.34 22.51 -28.74
CA ASP A 373 16.54 21.80 -29.18
C ASP A 373 17.70 22.81 -29.29
N ASP A 374 18.51 22.94 -28.24
CA ASP A 374 19.87 23.50 -28.27
C ASP A 374 20.79 22.44 -28.92
N ALA A 375 20.32 21.83 -30.02
CA ALA A 375 21.02 20.83 -30.81
C ALA A 375 22.17 21.44 -31.64
N ASP A 376 22.42 22.75 -31.53
CA ASP A 376 23.51 23.46 -32.21
C ASP A 376 24.65 23.90 -31.27
N ALA A 377 24.68 23.48 -30.00
CA ALA A 377 25.88 23.65 -29.19
C ALA A 377 27.00 22.72 -29.70
N PRO A 378 28.11 23.24 -30.27
CA PRO A 378 29.19 22.40 -30.78
C PRO A 378 29.76 21.55 -29.63
N LEU A 379 29.85 20.25 -29.87
CA LEU A 379 30.53 19.31 -28.98
C LEU A 379 32.01 19.70 -28.90
N ASP A 380 32.41 20.32 -27.79
CA ASP A 380 33.81 20.53 -27.47
C ASP A 380 34.53 19.17 -27.45
N GLU A 381 35.53 19.04 -28.31
CA GLU A 381 36.36 17.83 -28.42
C GLU A 381 37.01 17.47 -27.09
N PRO A 382 37.12 16.17 -26.75
CA PRO A 382 37.82 15.76 -25.55
C PRO A 382 39.32 16.02 -25.68
N VAL A 383 39.85 16.91 -24.84
CA VAL A 383 41.29 17.04 -24.58
C VAL A 383 41.81 15.71 -24.04
N ARG A 384 42.61 15.00 -24.84
CA ARG A 384 43.32 13.79 -24.41
C ARG A 384 44.56 14.17 -23.60
N PRO A 385 44.84 13.51 -22.46
CA PRO A 385 46.15 13.54 -21.82
C PRO A 385 47.20 12.70 -22.58
#